data_AF-A0A2D8EUH5-F1
#
_entry.id   AF-A0A2D8EUH5-F1
#
_cell.length_a   1.000
_cell.length_b   1.000
_cell.length_c   1.000
_cell.angle_alpha   90.00
_cell.angle_beta   90.00
_cell.angle_gamma   90.00
#
_symmetry.space_group_name_H-M   'P 1'
#
loop_
_entity.id
_entity.type
_entity.pdbx_description
1 polymer ?
#
loop_
_entity_poly.entity_id
_entity_poly.type
_entity_poly.pdbx_seq_one_letter_code
_entity_poly.pdbx_strand_id
1 'polypeptide(L)'
;MHQFNNPHQKDQFDKRNTFKGLTFQDYLDVIPEKYWSESKPYRNGVFFRCWNPEHHDPNPSLLIQPGDTQTCIWKCFTDCPQHIFTNMFNRWLIEKGKIDIQKLPTKTLEGLAYQGIVSRDDLFAIKDRRAKAKANRASMMLDRRSFDPKILNNLEADGHYHQHQEQQRKKQSSFFAFAKERGFYV
;
A
#
# COMPACT_ATOMS: atom_id res chain seq x y z
N MET A 1 10.33 10.38 -36.97
CA MET A 1 9.59 9.17 -36.55
C MET A 1 9.12 9.37 -35.12
N HIS A 2 7.88 9.80 -34.93
CA HIS A 2 7.28 9.93 -33.60
C HIS A 2 6.74 8.57 -33.19
N GLN A 3 7.31 7.98 -32.14
CA GLN A 3 6.76 6.79 -31.50
C GLN A 3 5.53 7.22 -30.70
N PHE A 4 4.37 6.72 -31.10
CA PHE A 4 3.13 6.83 -30.35
C PHE A 4 3.27 6.01 -29.06
N ASN A 5 3.27 6.68 -27.91
CA ASN A 5 3.13 6.02 -26.62
C ASN A 5 1.76 5.36 -26.54
N ASN A 6 1.77 4.03 -26.40
CA ASN A 6 0.59 3.19 -26.27
C ASN A 6 -0.06 3.41 -24.87
N PRO A 7 -1.31 3.89 -24.77
CA PRO A 7 -1.96 4.24 -23.50
C PRO A 7 -2.40 3.04 -22.64
N HIS A 8 -1.96 1.82 -22.96
CA HIS A 8 -2.38 0.58 -22.30
C HIS A 8 -1.30 -0.14 -21.46
N GLN A 9 -0.16 0.48 -21.16
CA GLN A 9 0.68 0.00 -20.05
C GLN A 9 -0.04 0.29 -18.73
N LYS A 10 -0.87 -0.66 -18.28
CA LYS A 10 -1.36 -0.71 -16.90
C LYS A 10 -0.17 -0.56 -15.96
N ASP A 11 -0.20 0.46 -15.10
CA ASP A 11 0.72 0.70 -13.98
C ASP A 11 1.04 -0.63 -13.26
N GLN A 12 2.10 -1.31 -13.68
CA GLN A 12 2.52 -2.56 -13.06
C GLN A 12 3.31 -2.14 -11.82
N PHE A 13 2.63 -2.11 -10.67
CA PHE A 13 3.25 -1.70 -9.41
C PHE A 13 4.52 -2.51 -9.16
N ASP A 14 5.66 -1.83 -9.13
CA ASP A 14 6.96 -2.43 -8.87
C ASP A 14 7.01 -2.95 -7.43
N LYS A 15 6.95 -4.26 -7.27
CA LYS A 15 6.98 -4.92 -5.98
C LYS A 15 8.38 -4.99 -5.36
N ARG A 16 9.44 -4.61 -6.09
CA ARG A 16 10.81 -4.60 -5.55
C ARG A 16 10.93 -3.64 -4.37
N ASN A 17 11.68 -4.08 -3.37
CA ASN A 17 11.86 -3.37 -2.09
C ASN A 17 10.55 -3.15 -1.32
N THR A 18 9.58 -4.05 -1.47
CA THR A 18 8.36 -4.09 -0.66
C THR A 18 8.23 -5.46 0.00
N PHE A 19 7.45 -5.58 1.08
CA PHE A 19 7.18 -6.88 1.72
C PHE A 19 6.69 -7.97 0.75
N LYS A 20 5.91 -7.60 -0.28
CA LYS A 20 5.41 -8.55 -1.28
C LYS A 20 6.47 -9.03 -2.27
N GLY A 21 7.60 -8.32 -2.37
CA GLY A 21 8.71 -8.67 -3.25
C GLY A 21 9.84 -9.41 -2.56
N LEU A 22 9.74 -9.65 -1.25
CA LEU A 22 10.78 -10.36 -0.50
C LEU A 22 10.77 -11.86 -0.79
N THR A 23 11.96 -12.44 -0.83
CA THR A 23 12.22 -13.88 -0.88
C THR A 23 12.64 -14.39 0.50
N PHE A 24 12.62 -15.70 0.72
CA PHE A 24 13.12 -16.28 1.97
C PHE A 24 14.61 -15.95 2.19
N GLN A 25 15.40 -15.92 1.11
CA GLN A 25 16.82 -15.56 1.18
C GLN A 25 17.01 -14.12 1.67
N ASP A 26 16.14 -13.17 1.30
CA ASP A 26 16.21 -11.81 1.81
C ASP A 26 16.07 -11.74 3.33
N TYR A 27 15.31 -12.67 3.95
CA TYR A 27 15.22 -12.76 5.40
C TYR A 27 16.49 -13.34 6.01
N LEU A 28 17.14 -14.30 5.36
CA LEU A 28 18.41 -14.87 5.84
C LEU A 28 19.54 -13.84 5.75
N ASP A 29 19.63 -13.10 4.64
CA ASP A 29 20.69 -12.12 4.37
C ASP A 29 20.75 -10.97 5.39
N VAL A 30 19.64 -10.68 6.06
CA VAL A 30 19.56 -9.58 7.03
C VAL A 30 19.81 -10.02 8.47
N ILE A 31 19.93 -11.32 8.73
CA ILE A 31 20.27 -11.85 10.06
C ILE A 31 21.73 -11.46 10.37
N PRO A 32 21.99 -10.78 11.49
CA PRO A 32 23.36 -10.43 11.89
C PRO A 32 24.29 -11.64 11.97
N GLU A 33 25.51 -11.48 11.45
CA GLU A 33 26.55 -12.54 11.38
C GLU A 33 26.79 -13.24 12.72
N LYS A 34 26.73 -12.50 13.83
CA LYS A 34 26.91 -13.03 15.19
C LYS A 34 25.95 -14.17 15.55
N TYR A 35 24.81 -14.30 14.87
CA TYR A 35 23.84 -15.36 15.13
C TYR A 35 24.11 -16.61 14.29
N TRP A 36 24.89 -16.50 13.21
CA TRP A 36 25.14 -17.62 12.30
C TRP A 36 26.12 -18.66 12.84
N SER A 37 27.07 -18.26 13.68
CA SER A 37 28.07 -19.17 14.26
C SER A 37 27.48 -20.30 15.10
N GLU A 38 26.26 -20.12 15.61
CA GLU A 38 25.55 -21.09 16.44
C GLU A 38 24.32 -21.68 15.74
N SER A 39 24.21 -21.44 14.43
CA SER A 39 23.09 -21.92 13.63
C SER A 39 23.25 -23.39 13.25
N LYS A 40 22.13 -24.08 13.05
CA LYS A 40 22.08 -25.47 12.58
C LYS A 40 21.09 -25.57 11.41
N PRO A 41 21.50 -26.08 10.23
CA PRO A 41 20.57 -26.29 9.13
C PRO A 41 19.51 -27.33 9.51
N TYR A 42 18.27 -27.13 9.06
CA TYR A 42 17.17 -28.06 9.30
C TYR A 42 16.17 -28.06 8.15
N ARG A 43 16.13 -29.16 7.39
CA ARG A 43 15.27 -29.28 6.19
C ARG A 43 15.45 -28.07 5.27
N ASN A 44 14.39 -27.30 5.06
CA ASN A 44 14.35 -26.07 4.26
C ASN A 44 14.52 -24.78 5.09
N GLY A 45 14.97 -24.90 6.34
CA GLY A 45 15.15 -23.81 7.28
C GLY A 45 16.44 -23.93 8.08
N VAL A 46 16.54 -23.09 9.11
CA VAL A 46 17.72 -22.95 9.96
C VAL A 46 17.26 -22.73 11.40
N PHE A 47 17.83 -23.51 12.32
CA PHE A 47 17.72 -23.26 13.75
C PHE A 47 18.79 -22.28 14.21
N PHE A 48 18.40 -21.35 15.06
CA PHE A 48 19.27 -20.42 15.76
C PHE A 48 19.01 -20.52 17.27
N ARG A 49 19.98 -20.08 18.08
CA ARG A 49 19.66 -19.67 19.45
C ARG A 49 18.65 -18.52 19.40
N CYS A 50 17.74 -18.49 20.38
CA CYS A 50 16.73 -17.43 20.43
C CYS A 50 17.41 -16.05 20.50
N TRP A 51 16.92 -15.11 19.68
CA TRP A 51 17.46 -13.75 19.64
C TRP A 51 16.73 -12.78 20.57
N ASN A 52 15.66 -13.24 21.24
CA ASN A 52 14.96 -12.42 22.22
C ASN A 52 15.95 -12.12 23.37
N PRO A 53 16.28 -10.84 23.63
CA PRO A 53 17.24 -10.48 24.67
C PRO A 53 16.77 -10.87 26.08
N GLU A 54 15.47 -11.01 26.28
CA GLU A 54 14.89 -11.44 27.56
C GLU A 54 14.91 -12.97 27.72
N HIS A 55 15.37 -13.70 26.69
CA HIS A 55 15.40 -15.14 26.68
C HIS A 55 16.80 -15.68 26.39
N HIS A 56 17.39 -16.32 27.40
CA HIS A 56 18.69 -16.97 27.26
C HIS A 56 18.51 -18.48 27.17
N ASP A 57 18.70 -19.02 25.97
CA ASP A 57 18.67 -20.46 25.72
C ASP A 57 20.08 -21.06 25.66
N PRO A 58 20.30 -22.22 26.29
CA PRO A 58 21.55 -22.97 26.11
C PRO A 58 21.65 -23.61 24.72
N ASN A 59 20.52 -23.93 24.09
CA ASN A 59 20.43 -24.65 22.81
C ASN A 59 19.64 -23.87 21.75
N PRO A 60 19.90 -24.09 20.44
CA PRO A 60 19.08 -23.53 19.37
C PRO A 60 17.60 -23.92 19.51
N SER A 61 16.73 -22.90 19.58
CA SER A 61 15.30 -23.02 19.90
C SER A 61 14.41 -22.21 18.95
N LEU A 62 15.01 -21.35 18.12
CA LEU A 62 14.33 -20.52 17.14
C LEU A 62 14.50 -21.13 15.75
N LEU A 63 13.42 -21.63 15.17
CA LEU A 63 13.42 -22.10 13.79
C LEU A 63 12.96 -20.98 12.86
N ILE A 64 13.70 -20.79 11.77
CA ILE A 64 13.33 -19.92 10.64
C ILE A 64 13.27 -20.77 9.38
N GLN A 65 12.16 -20.71 8.66
CA GLN A 65 11.93 -21.49 7.44
C GLN A 65 10.92 -20.78 6.53
N PRO A 66 10.82 -21.13 5.24
CA PRO A 66 9.73 -20.65 4.41
C PRO A 66 8.41 -21.31 4.85
N GLY A 67 7.31 -20.56 4.76
CA GLY A 67 5.96 -21.08 4.98
C GLY A 67 5.18 -21.21 3.68
N ASP A 68 4.05 -21.92 3.73
CA ASP A 68 3.20 -22.12 2.54
C ASP A 68 2.51 -20.82 2.07
N THR A 69 2.23 -19.92 3.02
CA THR A 69 1.50 -18.66 2.77
C THR A 69 2.31 -17.41 3.11
N GLN A 70 3.46 -17.57 3.76
CA GLN A 70 4.33 -16.49 4.19
C GLN A 70 5.76 -16.76 3.71
N THR A 71 6.41 -15.74 3.16
CA THR A 71 7.78 -15.84 2.64
C THR A 71 8.76 -16.40 3.67
N CYS A 72 8.58 -16.03 4.94
CA CYS A 72 9.41 -16.46 6.06
C CYS A 72 8.51 -16.61 7.28
N ILE A 73 8.63 -17.75 7.98
CA ILE A 73 8.00 -18.01 9.26
C ILE A 73 9.08 -18.27 10.29
N TRP A 74 8.81 -17.85 11.52
CA TRP A 74 9.70 -18.07 12.66
C TRP A 74 8.90 -18.61 13.84
N LYS A 75 9.50 -19.54 14.57
CA LYS A 75 8.93 -20.06 15.81
C LYS A 75 10.04 -20.33 16.81
N CYS A 76 9.93 -19.66 17.94
CA CYS A 76 10.68 -20.05 19.13
C CYS A 76 9.89 -21.13 19.86
N PHE A 77 10.53 -22.27 20.17
CA PHE A 77 9.91 -23.42 20.82
C PHE A 77 9.87 -23.33 22.36
N THR A 78 10.30 -22.20 22.90
CA THR A 78 10.32 -21.86 24.33
C THR A 78 9.39 -20.68 24.65
N ASP A 79 8.36 -20.48 23.83
CA ASP A 79 7.27 -19.51 24.06
C ASP A 79 7.62 -18.02 24.07
N CYS A 80 8.65 -17.62 23.31
CA CYS A 80 8.88 -16.19 23.06
C CYS A 80 7.72 -15.54 22.27
N PRO A 81 7.32 -14.29 22.62
CA PRO A 81 6.33 -13.54 21.86
C PRO A 81 6.73 -13.33 20.40
N GLN A 82 5.82 -13.65 19.48
CA GLN A 82 6.06 -13.58 18.03
C GLN A 82 6.44 -12.18 17.53
N HIS A 83 5.87 -11.14 18.16
CA HIS A 83 6.07 -9.75 17.74
C HIS A 83 7.51 -9.26 17.91
N ILE A 84 8.30 -9.87 18.82
CA ILE A 84 9.71 -9.54 19.02
C ILE A 84 10.49 -9.80 17.72
N PHE A 85 10.33 -11.01 17.17
CA PHE A 85 11.00 -11.40 15.93
C PHE A 85 10.48 -10.63 14.73
N THR A 86 9.17 -10.36 14.67
CA THR A 86 8.58 -9.49 13.65
C THR A 86 9.25 -8.12 13.63
N ASN A 87 9.43 -7.50 14.80
CA ASN A 87 10.05 -6.19 14.91
C ASN A 87 11.52 -6.22 14.52
N MET A 88 12.26 -7.26 14.93
CA MET A 88 13.66 -7.45 14.56
C MET A 88 13.83 -7.58 13.04
N PHE A 89 13.07 -8.46 12.40
CA PHE A 89 13.13 -8.62 10.94
C PHE A 89 12.74 -7.36 10.20
N ASN A 90 11.64 -6.71 10.57
CA ASN A 90 11.23 -5.47 9.93
C ASN A 90 12.32 -4.39 10.03
N ARG A 91 12.97 -4.27 11.19
CA ARG A 91 14.10 -3.35 11.39
C ARG A 91 15.27 -3.71 10.47
N TRP A 92 15.75 -4.95 10.50
CA TRP A 92 16.90 -5.36 9.70
C TRP A 92 16.65 -5.29 8.19
N LEU A 93 15.44 -5.64 7.73
CA LEU A 93 15.03 -5.53 6.33
C LEU A 93 15.06 -4.07 5.84
N ILE A 94 14.64 -3.13 6.69
CA ILE A 94 14.70 -1.70 6.36
C ILE A 94 16.16 -1.21 6.41
N GLU A 95 16.91 -1.52 7.46
CA GLU A 95 18.32 -1.11 7.64
C GLU A 95 19.22 -1.62 6.50
N LYS A 96 18.96 -2.82 5.99
CA LYS A 96 19.70 -3.41 4.86
C LYS A 96 19.16 -3.01 3.49
N GLY A 97 18.16 -2.12 3.43
CA GLY A 97 17.57 -1.63 2.17
C GLY A 97 16.74 -2.66 1.38
N LYS A 98 16.44 -3.82 1.99
CA LYS A 98 15.53 -4.82 1.39
C LYS A 98 14.10 -4.29 1.34
N ILE A 99 13.74 -3.34 2.22
CA ILE A 99 12.47 -2.63 2.21
C ILE A 99 12.71 -1.12 2.06
N ASP A 100 12.07 -0.52 1.06
CA ASP A 100 12.03 0.93 0.90
C ASP A 100 10.76 1.50 1.54
N ILE A 101 10.93 2.23 2.65
CA ILE A 101 9.83 2.85 3.38
C ILE A 101 9.05 3.87 2.53
N GLN A 102 9.65 4.44 1.48
CA GLN A 102 8.95 5.36 0.56
C GLN A 102 7.86 4.65 -0.25
N LYS A 103 8.01 3.34 -0.49
CA LYS A 103 7.06 2.52 -1.26
C LYS A 103 5.96 1.89 -0.41
N LEU A 104 6.09 1.90 0.91
CA LEU A 104 5.14 1.22 1.80
C LEU A 104 3.80 1.97 1.91
N PRO A 105 2.65 1.26 1.95
CA PRO A 105 1.36 1.89 2.21
C PRO A 105 1.37 2.69 3.52
N THR A 106 0.65 3.81 3.56
CA THR A 106 0.63 4.70 4.74
C THR A 106 0.22 3.97 6.02
N LYS A 107 -0.77 3.08 5.96
CA LYS A 107 -1.18 2.25 7.12
C LYS A 107 -0.07 1.33 7.62
N THR A 108 0.73 0.76 6.72
CA THR A 108 1.88 -0.09 7.08
C THR A 108 2.94 0.76 7.78
N LEU A 109 3.23 1.95 7.27
CA LEU A 109 4.18 2.87 7.91
C LEU A 109 3.72 3.32 9.29
N GLU A 110 2.43 3.60 9.48
CA GLU A 110 1.85 3.91 10.80
C GLU A 110 2.05 2.76 11.79
N GLY A 111 1.83 1.52 11.37
CA GLY A 111 2.09 0.34 12.19
C GLY A 111 3.56 0.20 12.57
N LEU A 112 4.48 0.36 11.61
CA LEU A 112 5.92 0.31 11.86
C LEU A 112 6.40 1.45 12.78
N ALA A 113 5.82 2.64 12.65
CA ALA A 113 6.13 3.76 13.53
C ALA A 113 5.57 3.55 14.94
N TYR A 114 4.38 2.98 15.08
CA TYR A 114 3.83 2.59 16.38
C TYR A 114 4.70 1.55 17.09
N GLN A 115 5.29 0.62 16.33
CA GLN A 115 6.23 -0.40 16.82
C GLN A 115 7.65 0.15 17.10
N GLY A 116 7.93 1.43 16.81
CA GLY A 116 9.26 2.01 16.97
C GLY A 116 10.31 1.48 16.00
N ILE A 117 9.89 0.97 14.84
CA ILE A 117 10.77 0.48 13.77
C ILE A 117 11.12 1.61 12.80
N VAL A 118 10.16 2.50 12.53
CA VAL A 118 10.36 3.71 11.72
C VAL A 118 10.15 4.93 12.60
N SER A 119 10.94 5.99 12.40
CA SER A 119 10.78 7.22 13.19
C SER A 119 9.45 7.91 12.85
N ARG A 120 8.88 8.64 13.82
CA ARG A 120 7.68 9.44 13.56
C ARG A 120 7.96 10.56 12.55
N ASP A 121 9.17 11.10 12.56
CA ASP A 121 9.58 12.16 11.63
C ASP A 121 9.62 11.64 10.19
N ASP A 122 10.13 10.43 9.96
CA ASP A 122 10.10 9.79 8.64
C ASP A 122 8.66 9.57 8.17
N LEU A 123 7.78 9.10 9.06
CA LEU A 123 6.35 8.93 8.73
C LEU A 123 5.72 10.25 8.29
N PHE A 124 5.95 11.34 9.04
CA PHE A 124 5.40 12.65 8.69
C PHE A 124 5.98 13.21 7.40
N ALA A 125 7.30 13.10 7.21
CA ALA A 125 7.96 13.54 5.98
C ALA A 125 7.45 12.79 4.74
N ILE A 126 7.23 11.47 4.84
CA ILE A 126 6.68 10.66 3.75
C ILE A 126 5.22 11.06 3.47
N LYS A 127 4.40 11.24 4.51
CA LYS A 127 3.01 11.67 4.36
C LYS A 127 2.91 13.03 3.68
N ASP A 128 3.72 14.00 4.10
CA ASP A 128 3.75 15.34 3.51
C ASP A 128 4.15 15.30 2.03
N ARG A 129 5.21 14.55 1.69
CA ARG A 129 5.61 14.36 0.28
C ARG A 129 4.50 13.75 -0.57
N ARG A 130 3.79 12.75 -0.06
CA ARG A 130 2.65 12.13 -0.76
C ARG A 130 1.49 13.11 -0.95
N ALA A 131 1.19 13.92 0.06
CA ALA A 131 0.16 14.95 -0.02
C ALA A 131 0.51 16.00 -1.08
N LYS A 132 1.76 16.49 -1.08
CA LYS A 132 2.28 17.43 -2.10
C LYS A 132 2.22 16.84 -3.50
N ALA A 133 2.66 15.60 -3.69
CA ALA A 133 2.58 14.93 -4.99
C ALA A 133 1.13 14.77 -5.48
N LYS A 134 0.20 14.44 -4.58
CA LYS A 134 -1.24 14.37 -4.89
C LYS A 134 -1.80 15.74 -5.27
N ALA A 135 -1.45 16.79 -4.52
CA ALA A 135 -1.87 18.16 -4.82
C ALA A 135 -1.34 18.63 -6.17
N ASN A 136 -0.06 18.37 -6.46
CA ASN A 136 0.55 18.68 -7.77
C ASN A 136 -0.16 17.94 -8.91
N ARG A 137 -0.45 16.64 -8.74
CA ARG A 137 -1.19 15.86 -9.74
C ARG A 137 -2.60 16.40 -9.95
N ALA A 138 -3.31 16.75 -8.88
CA ALA A 138 -4.63 17.38 -8.97
C ALA A 138 -4.55 18.74 -9.68
N SER A 139 -3.53 19.55 -9.38
CA SER A 139 -3.30 20.84 -10.05
C SER A 139 -3.03 20.65 -11.54
N MET A 140 -2.22 19.66 -11.95
CA MET A 140 -1.98 19.34 -13.36
C MET A 140 -3.26 18.87 -14.07
N MET A 141 -4.11 18.10 -13.38
CA MET A 141 -5.41 17.67 -13.90
C MET A 141 -6.43 18.81 -13.99
N LEU A 142 -6.30 19.86 -13.18
CA LEU A 142 -7.20 21.02 -13.17
C LEU A 142 -6.69 22.17 -14.05
N ASP A 143 -5.43 22.13 -14.50
CA ASP A 143 -4.87 23.13 -15.40
C ASP A 143 -5.51 22.98 -16.79
N ARG A 144 -6.49 23.87 -17.07
CA ARG A 144 -7.26 23.97 -18.32
C ARG A 144 -6.41 24.03 -19.59
N ARG A 145 -5.12 24.41 -19.48
CA ARG A 145 -4.19 24.46 -20.61
C ARG A 145 -3.73 23.08 -21.11
N SER A 146 -3.95 22.04 -20.31
CA SER A 146 -3.57 20.65 -20.61
C SER A 146 -4.63 19.87 -21.39
N PHE A 147 -5.84 20.44 -21.52
CA PHE A 147 -6.94 19.82 -22.24
C PHE A 147 -6.95 20.30 -23.68
N ASP A 148 -7.04 19.37 -24.63
CA ASP A 148 -7.27 19.70 -26.04
C ASP A 148 -8.52 20.59 -26.13
N PRO A 149 -8.44 21.79 -26.74
CA PRO A 149 -9.58 22.70 -26.88
C PRO A 149 -10.82 22.02 -27.47
N LYS A 150 -10.64 20.97 -28.28
CA LYS A 150 -11.75 20.17 -28.83
C LYS A 150 -12.48 19.35 -27.77
N ILE A 151 -11.78 18.84 -26.76
CA ILE A 151 -12.39 18.05 -25.66
C ILE A 151 -13.15 18.99 -24.72
N LEU A 152 -12.61 20.17 -24.43
CA LEU A 152 -13.29 21.21 -23.65
C LEU A 152 -14.56 21.71 -24.34
N ASN A 153 -14.50 22.00 -25.63
CA ASN A 153 -15.68 22.44 -26.40
C ASN A 153 -16.77 21.34 -26.47
N ASN A 154 -16.38 20.06 -26.53
CA ASN A 154 -17.34 18.96 -26.51
C ASN A 154 -17.98 18.77 -25.12
N LEU A 155 -17.22 18.93 -24.03
CA LEU A 155 -17.75 18.88 -22.65
C LEU A 155 -18.66 20.08 -22.33
N GLU A 156 -18.33 21.27 -22.83
CA GLU A 156 -19.18 22.46 -22.69
C GLU A 156 -20.46 22.32 -23.53
N ALA A 157 -20.38 21.73 -24.73
CA ALA A 157 -21.55 21.41 -25.55
C ALA A 157 -22.45 20.33 -24.90
N ASP A 158 -21.88 19.29 -24.28
CA ASP A 158 -22.62 18.25 -23.57
C ASP A 158 -23.29 18.78 -22.28
N GLY A 159 -22.63 19.69 -21.56
CA GLY A 159 -23.20 20.38 -20.41
C GLY A 159 -24.42 21.25 -20.77
N HIS A 160 -24.37 21.94 -21.91
CA HIS A 160 -25.52 22.67 -22.45
C HIS A 160 -26.64 21.73 -22.92
N TYR A 161 -26.31 20.58 -23.52
CA TYR A 161 -27.30 19.58 -23.95
C TYR A 161 -28.05 18.97 -22.76
N HIS A 162 -27.35 18.69 -21.66
CA HIS A 162 -27.95 18.18 -20.43
C HIS A 162 -28.81 19.22 -19.69
N GLN A 163 -28.42 20.50 -19.65
CA GLN A 163 -29.26 21.57 -19.10
C GLN A 163 -30.54 21.79 -19.94
N HIS A 164 -30.46 21.69 -21.26
CA HIS A 164 -31.63 21.75 -22.12
C HIS A 164 -32.55 20.51 -21.95
N GLN A 165 -32.00 19.32 -21.71
CA GLN A 165 -32.81 18.14 -21.38
C GLN A 165 -33.48 18.23 -19.99
N GLU A 166 -32.81 18.75 -18.97
CA GLU A 166 -33.41 18.94 -17.63
C GLU A 166 -34.49 20.04 -17.64
N GLN A 167 -34.32 21.10 -18.43
CA GLN A 167 -35.37 22.09 -18.63
C GLN A 167 -36.56 21.54 -19.43
N GLN A 168 -36.34 20.65 -20.41
CA GLN A 168 -37.42 19.99 -21.16
C GLN A 168 -38.12 18.86 -20.36
N ARG A 169 -37.46 18.28 -19.34
CA ARG A 169 -38.08 17.32 -18.39
C ARG A 169 -38.91 17.96 -17.28
N LYS A 170 -39.04 19.29 -17.23
CA LYS A 170 -40.10 19.98 -16.46
C LYS A 170 -41.48 19.91 -17.14
N LYS A 171 -41.79 18.80 -17.82
CA LYS A 171 -43.17 18.46 -18.18
C LYS A 171 -43.85 17.88 -16.95
N GLN A 172 -45.02 18.46 -16.64
CA GLN A 172 -45.86 18.16 -15.48
C GLN A 172 -45.85 16.67 -15.12
N SER A 173 -45.58 16.35 -13.84
CA SER A 173 -45.56 14.97 -13.39
C SER A 173 -46.93 14.34 -13.65
N SER A 174 -46.94 13.11 -14.18
CA SER A 174 -48.16 12.32 -14.38
C SER A 174 -48.95 12.13 -13.08
N PHE A 175 -48.29 12.27 -11.94
CA PHE A 175 -48.90 12.27 -10.62
C PHE A 175 -49.77 13.51 -10.36
N PHE A 176 -49.35 14.71 -10.79
CA PHE A 176 -50.16 15.93 -10.65
C PHE A 176 -51.40 15.91 -11.56
N ALA A 177 -51.29 15.34 -12.76
CA ALA A 177 -52.44 15.13 -13.65
C ALA A 177 -53.43 14.12 -13.03
N PHE A 178 -52.94 13.00 -12.51
CA PHE A 178 -53.74 11.97 -11.82
C PHE A 178 -54.45 12.50 -10.56
N ALA A 179 -53.77 13.31 -9.75
CA ALA A 179 -54.34 13.86 -8.51
C ALA A 179 -55.45 14.89 -8.76
N LYS A 180 -55.33 15.69 -9.85
CA LYS A 180 -56.33 16.69 -10.24
C LYS A 180 -57.62 16.05 -10.80
N GLU A 181 -57.47 14.99 -11.59
CA GLU A 181 -58.61 14.26 -12.20
C GLU A 181 -59.46 13.51 -11.16
N ARG A 182 -58.87 13.20 -10.00
CA ARG A 182 -59.52 12.51 -8.87
C ARG A 182 -59.91 13.45 -7.72
N GLY A 183 -59.76 14.77 -7.87
CA GLY A 183 -60.24 15.76 -6.90
C GLY A 183 -59.42 15.86 -5.60
N PHE A 184 -58.16 15.42 -5.59
CA PHE A 184 -57.32 15.47 -4.40
C PHE A 184 -56.66 16.84 -4.13
N TYR A 185 -56.82 17.81 -5.02
CA TYR A 185 -56.43 19.22 -4.84
C TYR A 185 -57.47 20.15 -5.49
N VAL A 186 -57.90 21.18 -4.75
CA VAL A 186 -58.70 22.32 -5.25
C VAL A 186 -57.78 23.36 -5.88
#